data_AF-A0A255RHD3-F1
#
_entry.id   AF-A0A255RHD3-F1
#
_cell.length_a   1.000
_cell.length_b   1.000
_cell.length_c   1.000
_cell.angle_alpha   90.00
_cell.angle_beta   90.00
_cell.angle_gamma   90.00
#
_symmetry.space_group_name_H-M   'P 1'
#
loop_
_entity.id
_entity.type
_entity.pdbx_description
1 polymer ?
#
loop_
_entity_poly.entity_id
_entity_poly.type
_entity_poly.pdbx_seq_one_letter_code
_entity_poly.pdbx_strand_id
1 'polypeptide(L)'
;MSGSAGQLTFKTVNGRTVVSEKVTKVRNTRTKGQQRQRMKWVNIVRMYAGLVPLLKNAFEKKAQYHTDYNMFVRANSVAAPVYLTKAESDGGACIAAPYQITQGTLPSISVKGTGDKAVTS
;
A
#
# COMPACT_ATOMS: atom_id res chain seq x y z
N MET A 1 34.20 -1.41 3.47
CA MET A 1 34.58 -2.82 3.24
C MET A 1 34.02 -3.65 4.40
N SER A 2 33.52 -4.86 4.16
CA SER A 2 32.95 -5.73 5.21
C SER A 2 33.32 -7.19 5.00
N GLY A 3 33.61 -7.92 6.07
CA GLY A 3 33.99 -9.33 6.02
C GLY A 3 33.82 -10.02 7.37
N SER A 4 34.14 -11.32 7.42
CA SER A 4 34.11 -12.11 8.66
C SER A 4 35.38 -12.93 8.79
N ALA A 5 35.89 -13.08 10.01
CA ALA A 5 36.94 -14.02 10.36
C ALA A 5 36.52 -14.79 11.62
N GLY A 6 36.23 -16.08 11.47
CA GLY A 6 35.72 -16.91 12.55
C GLY A 6 34.42 -16.37 13.17
N GLN A 7 34.48 -16.10 14.48
CA GLN A 7 33.39 -15.58 15.30
C GLN A 7 33.24 -14.05 15.23
N LEU A 8 34.07 -13.35 14.45
CA LEU A 8 34.04 -11.89 14.35
C LEU A 8 33.62 -11.45 12.94
N THR A 9 32.89 -10.34 12.90
CA THR A 9 32.49 -9.60 11.70
C THR A 9 33.10 -8.22 11.77
N PHE A 10 33.63 -7.72 10.66
CA PHE A 10 34.22 -6.40 10.57
C PHE A 10 33.52 -5.58 9.50
N LYS A 11 33.23 -4.32 9.80
CA LYS A 11 32.67 -3.34 8.86
C LYS A 11 33.35 -1.99 9.04
N THR A 12 33.65 -1.32 7.93
CA THR A 12 34.11 0.08 7.97
C THR A 12 32.90 1.00 8.13
N VAL A 13 32.87 1.82 9.19
CA VAL A 13 31.87 2.88 9.39
C VAL A 13 32.62 4.19 9.59
N ASN A 14 32.35 5.20 8.77
CA ASN A 14 33.00 6.51 8.84
C ASN A 14 34.55 6.45 8.86
N GLY A 15 35.14 5.58 8.03
CA GLY A 15 36.59 5.40 7.95
C GLY A 15 37.22 4.58 9.09
N ARG A 16 36.45 4.15 10.09
CA ARG A 16 36.92 3.31 11.20
C ARG A 16 36.44 1.86 11.03
N THR A 17 37.32 0.90 11.34
CA THR A 17 36.95 -0.52 11.33
C THR A 17 36.28 -0.87 12.65
N VAL A 18 34.99 -1.21 12.59
CA VAL A 18 34.21 -1.70 13.73
C VAL A 18 34.20 -3.22 13.66
N VAL A 19 34.67 -3.87 14.73
CA VAL A 19 34.66 -5.32 14.89
C VAL A 19 33.55 -5.69 15.86
N SER A 20 32.69 -6.61 15.47
CA SER A 20 31.61 -7.13 16.30
C SER A 20 31.55 -8.65 16.23
N GLU A 21 31.09 -9.27 17.32
CA GLU A 21 30.80 -10.70 17.33
C GLU A 21 29.78 -11.04 16.22
N LYS A 22 30.01 -12.16 15.56
CA LYS A 22 29.20 -12.63 14.45
C LYS A 22 27.83 -13.00 15.00
N VAL A 23 26.79 -12.38 14.46
CA VAL A 23 25.41 -12.64 14.87
C VAL A 23 25.08 -14.12 14.57
N THR A 24 24.94 -14.92 15.61
CA THR A 24 24.66 -16.36 15.52
C THR A 24 23.16 -16.66 15.48
N LYS A 25 22.32 -15.79 16.05
CA LYS A 25 20.86 -15.91 16.04
C LYS A 25 20.24 -14.84 15.16
N VAL A 26 19.78 -15.24 13.98
CA VAL A 26 19.02 -14.37 13.07
C VAL A 26 17.53 -14.56 13.31
N ARG A 27 16.78 -13.46 13.43
CA ARG A 27 15.33 -13.51 13.59
C ARG A 27 14.69 -14.14 12.35
N ASN A 28 13.86 -15.16 12.54
CA ASN A 28 13.12 -15.78 11.44
C ASN A 28 12.15 -14.76 10.82
N THR A 29 12.37 -14.40 9.56
CA THR A 29 11.58 -13.42 8.77
C THR A 29 10.33 -14.03 8.12
N ARG A 30 10.05 -15.31 8.39
CA ARG A 30 8.98 -16.11 7.78
C ARG A 30 8.04 -16.74 8.81
N THR A 31 7.88 -16.12 9.98
CA THR A 31 6.89 -16.63 10.95
C THR A 31 5.47 -16.61 10.35
N LYS A 32 4.60 -17.52 10.80
CA LYS A 32 3.20 -17.60 10.31
C LYS A 32 2.48 -16.25 10.40
N GLY A 33 2.67 -15.51 11.49
CA GLY A 33 2.09 -14.18 11.67
C GLY A 33 2.62 -13.15 10.67
N GLN A 34 3.94 -13.13 10.42
CA GLN A 34 4.54 -12.24 9.42
C GLN A 34 4.06 -12.56 8.01
N GLN A 35 3.98 -13.84 7.67
CA GLN A 35 3.43 -14.27 6.38
C GLN A 35 1.97 -13.87 6.24
N ARG A 36 1.14 -14.05 7.28
CA ARG A 36 -0.26 -13.62 7.29
C ARG A 36 -0.40 -12.12 7.04
N GLN A 37 0.42 -11.30 7.68
CA GLN A 37 0.40 -9.85 7.43
C GLN A 37 0.77 -9.52 5.97
N ARG A 38 1.79 -10.17 5.39
CA ARG A 38 2.14 -9.99 3.98
C ARG A 38 1.00 -10.39 3.04
N MET A 39 0.29 -11.48 3.34
CA MET A 39 -0.81 -11.96 2.50
C MET A 39 -2.00 -11.00 2.44
N LYS A 40 -2.25 -10.19 3.48
CA LYS A 40 -3.34 -9.21 3.48
C LYS A 40 -3.20 -8.15 2.38
N TRP A 41 -1.97 -7.79 2.05
CA TRP A 41 -1.68 -6.74 1.07
C TRP A 41 -1.85 -7.20 -0.36
N VAL A 42 -1.71 -8.50 -0.62
CA VAL A 42 -1.64 -9.04 -1.98
C VAL A 42 -2.90 -8.68 -2.78
N ASN A 43 -4.09 -8.91 -2.24
CA ASN A 43 -5.32 -8.62 -2.95
C ASN A 43 -5.51 -7.11 -3.21
N ILE A 44 -5.17 -6.26 -2.23
CA ILE A 44 -5.25 -4.79 -2.36
C ILE A 44 -4.37 -4.32 -3.51
N VAL A 45 -3.11 -4.78 -3.56
CA VAL A 45 -2.17 -4.36 -4.60
C VAL A 45 -2.61 -4.87 -5.98
N ARG A 46 -3.10 -6.12 -6.07
CA ARG A 46 -3.60 -6.68 -7.33
C ARG A 46 -4.83 -5.93 -7.85
N MET A 47 -5.76 -5.56 -6.97
CA MET A 47 -6.93 -4.75 -7.34
C MET A 47 -6.49 -3.40 -7.90
N TYR A 48 -5.57 -2.69 -7.22
CA TYR A 48 -5.09 -1.40 -7.73
C TYR A 48 -4.41 -1.55 -9.09
N ALA A 49 -3.61 -2.60 -9.29
CA ALA A 49 -2.94 -2.83 -10.58
C ALA A 49 -3.94 -2.97 -11.74
N GLY A 50 -5.10 -3.59 -11.50
CA GLY A 50 -6.17 -3.66 -12.51
C GLY A 50 -6.90 -2.33 -12.76
N LEU A 51 -6.97 -1.47 -11.74
CA LEU A 51 -7.70 -0.20 -11.79
C LEU A 51 -6.83 1.00 -12.18
N VAL A 52 -5.51 0.92 -12.05
CA VAL A 52 -4.60 2.08 -12.22
C VAL A 52 -4.80 2.86 -13.52
N PRO A 53 -5.14 2.25 -14.69
CA PRO A 53 -5.38 3.03 -15.91
C PRO A 53 -6.60 3.96 -15.80
N LEU A 54 -7.54 3.66 -14.90
CA LEU A 54 -8.77 4.41 -14.67
C LEU A 54 -8.64 5.42 -13.52
N LEU A 55 -7.62 5.29 -12.68
CA LEU A 55 -7.46 6.06 -11.44
C LEU A 55 -6.41 7.16 -11.61
N LYS A 56 -6.80 8.24 -12.32
CA LYS A 56 -6.01 9.48 -12.38
C LYS A 56 -6.62 10.54 -11.47
N ASN A 57 -5.89 10.97 -10.44
CA ASN A 57 -6.38 11.90 -9.41
C ASN A 57 -7.58 11.35 -8.62
N ALA A 58 -7.53 10.05 -8.30
CA ALA A 58 -8.60 9.35 -7.60
C ALA A 58 -8.82 9.84 -6.15
N PHE A 59 -7.81 10.45 -5.54
CA PHE A 59 -7.85 10.97 -4.18
C PHE A 59 -7.53 12.46 -4.19
N GLU A 60 -8.54 13.28 -3.88
CA GLU A 60 -8.46 14.75 -3.90
C GLU A 60 -7.45 15.26 -2.85
N LYS A 61 -7.54 14.76 -1.62
CA LYS A 61 -6.70 15.18 -0.50
C LYS A 61 -5.55 14.20 -0.30
N LYS A 62 -4.38 14.51 -0.87
CA LYS A 62 -3.12 13.77 -0.67
C LYS A 62 -2.00 14.69 -0.23
N ALA A 63 -1.15 14.21 0.68
CA ALA A 63 0.07 14.93 1.08
C ALA A 63 1.09 14.97 -0.06
N GLN A 64 2.01 15.94 -0.05
CA GLN A 64 2.92 16.26 -1.16
C GLN A 64 3.72 15.07 -1.72
N TYR A 65 3.99 14.05 -0.90
CA TYR A 65 4.78 12.87 -1.29
C TYR A 65 3.95 11.58 -1.35
N HIS A 66 2.62 11.69 -1.41
CA HIS A 66 1.71 10.55 -1.53
C HIS A 66 1.09 10.45 -2.93
N THR A 67 1.12 9.24 -3.47
CA THR A 67 0.45 8.88 -4.72
C THR A 67 -0.97 8.37 -4.44
N ASP A 68 -1.80 8.29 -5.49
CA ASP A 68 -3.14 7.69 -5.40
C ASP A 68 -3.05 6.21 -4.97
N TYR A 69 -1.97 5.51 -5.34
CA TYR A 69 -1.66 4.18 -4.81
C TYR A 69 -1.49 4.19 -3.29
N ASN A 70 -0.67 5.11 -2.76
CA ASN A 70 -0.45 5.19 -1.31
C ASN A 70 -1.76 5.46 -0.56
N MET A 71 -2.63 6.29 -1.13
CA MET A 71 -3.94 6.60 -0.57
C MET A 71 -4.88 5.39 -0.63
N PHE A 72 -4.95 4.71 -1.78
CA PHE A 72 -5.75 3.50 -1.97
C PHE A 72 -5.35 2.39 -0.98
N VAL A 73 -4.04 2.11 -0.88
CA VAL A 73 -3.51 1.09 0.02
C VAL A 73 -3.80 1.44 1.47
N ARG A 74 -3.64 2.71 1.86
CA ARG A 74 -3.93 3.18 3.22
C ARG A 74 -5.42 3.03 3.56
N ALA A 75 -6.32 3.52 2.69
CA ALA A 75 -7.76 3.46 2.90
C ALA A 75 -8.27 2.02 3.06
N ASN A 76 -7.67 1.07 2.34
CA ASN A 76 -8.13 -0.31 2.30
C ASN A 76 -7.37 -1.27 3.23
N SER A 77 -6.25 -0.83 3.83
CA SER A 77 -5.45 -1.65 4.75
C SER A 77 -6.15 -2.08 6.04
N VAL A 78 -7.17 -1.32 6.45
CA VAL A 78 -7.98 -1.56 7.65
C VAL A 78 -9.19 -2.46 7.37
N ALA A 79 -9.51 -2.70 6.10
CA ALA A 79 -10.63 -3.53 5.70
C ALA A 79 -10.40 -5.01 6.09
N ALA A 80 -11.49 -5.78 6.07
CA ALA A 80 -11.42 -7.22 6.29
C ALA A 80 -10.42 -7.85 5.29
N PRO A 81 -9.46 -8.66 5.76
CA PRO A 81 -8.40 -9.17 4.91
C PRO A 81 -8.96 -10.18 3.91
N VAL A 82 -8.64 -9.97 2.63
CA VAL A 82 -8.93 -10.90 1.54
C VAL A 82 -7.65 -11.61 1.17
N TYR A 83 -7.65 -12.93 1.23
CA TYR A 83 -6.49 -13.76 0.96
C TYR A 83 -6.60 -14.39 -0.43
N LEU A 84 -5.48 -14.43 -1.13
CA LEU A 84 -5.30 -15.19 -2.35
C LEU A 84 -4.37 -16.35 -2.08
N THR A 85 -4.61 -17.47 -2.75
CA THR A 85 -3.61 -18.52 -2.88
C THR A 85 -2.42 -18.01 -3.69
N LYS A 86 -1.29 -18.72 -3.57
CA LYS A 86 -0.09 -18.36 -4.32
C LYS A 86 -0.34 -18.43 -5.84
N ALA A 87 -1.03 -19.47 -6.31
CA ALA A 87 -1.33 -19.64 -7.73
C ALA A 87 -2.20 -18.49 -8.29
N GLU A 88 -3.24 -18.07 -7.56
CA GLU A 88 -4.07 -16.93 -7.94
C GLU A 88 -3.26 -15.63 -7.98
N SER A 89 -2.42 -15.40 -6.95
CA SER A 89 -1.57 -14.22 -6.91
C SER A 89 -0.57 -14.19 -8.06
N ASP A 90 0.10 -15.30 -8.35
CA ASP A 90 1.09 -15.42 -9.42
C ASP A 90 0.43 -15.27 -10.80
N GLY A 91 -0.80 -15.77 -10.97
CA GLY A 91 -1.64 -15.57 -12.16
C GLY A 91 -2.21 -14.15 -12.31
N GLY A 92 -1.92 -13.24 -11.39
CA GLY A 92 -2.38 -11.85 -11.45
C GLY A 92 -3.86 -11.66 -11.08
N ALA A 93 -4.50 -12.67 -10.49
CA ALA A 93 -5.89 -12.58 -10.07
C ALA A 93 -6.07 -11.60 -8.90
N CYS A 94 -7.27 -11.04 -8.80
CA CYS A 94 -7.74 -10.30 -7.64
C CYS A 94 -9.20 -10.67 -7.36
N ILE A 95 -9.58 -10.67 -6.08
CA ILE A 95 -10.96 -10.77 -5.64
C ILE A 95 -11.50 -9.36 -5.46
N ALA A 96 -12.63 -9.07 -6.12
CA ALA A 96 -13.36 -7.83 -5.91
C ALA A 96 -13.91 -7.80 -4.48
N ALA A 97 -13.47 -6.81 -3.71
CA ALA A 97 -13.89 -6.56 -2.34
C ALA A 97 -14.42 -5.11 -2.25
N PRO A 98 -15.17 -4.75 -1.20
CA PRO A 98 -15.72 -3.40 -1.02
C PRO A 98 -14.61 -2.40 -0.65
N TYR A 99 -13.70 -2.15 -1.59
CA TYR A 99 -12.60 -1.22 -1.44
C TYR A 99 -13.02 0.20 -1.77
N GLN A 100 -12.49 1.16 -1.03
CA GLN A 100 -12.62 2.57 -1.36
C GLN A 100 -11.69 2.89 -2.54
N ILE A 101 -12.30 3.14 -3.71
CA ILE A 101 -11.59 3.32 -4.98
C ILE A 101 -11.14 4.77 -5.17
N THR A 102 -12.02 5.73 -4.85
CA THR A 102 -11.79 7.16 -4.95
C THR A 102 -12.24 7.87 -3.67
N GLN A 103 -11.73 9.08 -3.45
CA GLN A 103 -12.17 9.95 -2.36
C GLN A 103 -12.05 11.40 -2.77
N GLY A 104 -13.16 12.13 -2.75
CA GLY A 104 -13.20 13.54 -3.06
C GLY A 104 -14.57 14.12 -2.85
N THR A 105 -14.71 15.36 -3.27
CA THR A 105 -15.93 16.16 -3.23
C THR A 105 -16.39 16.45 -4.66
N LEU A 106 -17.70 16.54 -4.84
CA LEU A 106 -18.30 17.00 -6.08
C LEU A 106 -18.84 18.42 -5.86
N PRO A 107 -18.62 19.36 -6.80
CA PRO A 107 -19.18 20.69 -6.67
C PRO A 107 -20.71 20.63 -6.71
N SER A 108 -21.36 21.46 -5.90
CA SER A 108 -22.82 21.61 -5.95
C SER A 108 -23.25 22.16 -7.30
N ILE A 109 -24.32 21.59 -7.85
CA ILE A 109 -24.94 22.11 -9.08
C ILE A 109 -25.76 23.35 -8.70
N SER A 110 -25.37 24.53 -9.20
CA SER A 110 -26.18 25.74 -9.05
C SER A 110 -27.32 25.71 -10.07
N VAL A 111 -28.54 25.48 -9.59
CA VAL A 111 -29.76 25.58 -10.41
C VAL A 111 -30.20 27.04 -10.41
N LYS A 112 -30.07 27.73 -11.56
CA LYS A 112 -30.63 29.06 -11.76
C LYS A 112 -31.90 28.96 -12.58
N GLY A 113 -33.04 29.32 -12.00
CA GLY A 113 -34.32 29.44 -12.69
C GLY A 113 -34.80 30.89 -12.69
N THR A 114 -35.19 31.40 -13.85
CA THR A 114 -35.88 32.69 -13.98
C THR A 114 -37.27 32.45 -14.54
N GLY A 115 -38.29 32.71 -13.74
CA GLY A 115 -39.70 32.62 -14.10
C GLY A 115 -40.60 32.70 -12.87
N ASP A 116 -41.82 33.21 -13.03
CA ASP A 116 -42.77 33.50 -11.93
C ASP A 116 -43.22 32.27 -11.12
N LYS A 117 -42.89 31.06 -11.59
CA LYS A 117 -43.17 29.77 -10.92
C LYS A 117 -41.94 28.87 -10.82
N ALA A 118 -40.74 29.45 -10.89
CA ALA A 118 -39.52 28.66 -10.75
C ALA A 118 -39.41 28.08 -9.32
N VAL A 119 -39.45 26.76 -9.21
CA VAL A 119 -39.15 26.04 -7.95
C VAL A 119 -37.74 25.49 -8.06
N THR A 120 -36.81 26.07 -7.32
CA THR A 120 -35.46 25.54 -7.13
C THR A 120 -35.42 24.75 -5.82
N SER A 121 -34.86 23.55 -5.84
CA SER A 121 -34.66 22.69 -4.66
C SER A 121 -33.52 23.17 -3.77
#